data_AF-A0A397D2F1-F1
#
_entry.id   AF-A0A397D2F1-F1
#
_cell.length_a   1.000
_cell.length_b   1.000
_cell.length_c   1.000
_cell.angle_alpha   90.00
_cell.angle_beta   90.00
_cell.angle_gamma   90.00
#
_symmetry.space_group_name_H-M   'P 1'
#
loop_
_entity.id
_entity.type
_entity.pdbx_description
1 polymer ?
#
loop_
_entity_poly.entity_id
_entity_poly.type
_entity_poly.pdbx_seq_one_letter_code
_entity_poly.pdbx_strand_id
1 'polypeptide(L)'
;MFLGIGLARMQGNVIRGLPSFIPTSMGRFLVIGSSVALVGIQISTHFRQSNHSKSGVVMSSYGNALLDTLPPHSVLLSYTDINWNSVRYLQECEHKRPDVTHLNFQLMPYSWFSRQHDLYPGITFPQLIQGVSTERGSKGFEQLMRRFVMQNMYAINMYLDLHAVVCHMT
;
A
#
# COMPACT_ATOMS: atom_id res chain seq x y z
N MET A 1 9.58 2.10 -13.33
CA MET A 1 9.99 1.38 -14.56
C MET A 1 9.85 2.23 -15.82
N PHE A 2 10.11 3.56 -15.78
CA PHE A 2 9.91 4.47 -16.92
C PHE A 2 11.20 5.18 -17.42
N LEU A 3 12.35 4.95 -16.77
CA LEU A 3 13.62 5.60 -17.16
C LEU A 3 14.12 5.15 -18.54
N GLY A 4 13.96 3.87 -18.90
CA GLY A 4 14.51 3.32 -20.14
C GLY A 4 13.88 3.87 -21.43
N ILE A 5 12.55 4.05 -21.45
CA ILE A 5 11.83 4.54 -22.65
C ILE A 5 12.08 6.04 -22.85
N GLY A 6 12.16 6.80 -21.76
CA GLY A 6 12.49 8.24 -21.80
C GLY A 6 13.90 8.50 -22.31
N LEU A 7 14.89 7.75 -21.82
CA LEU A 7 16.29 7.87 -22.24
C LEU A 7 16.51 7.50 -23.72
N ALA A 8 15.86 6.44 -24.21
CA ALA A 8 15.96 6.02 -25.61
C ALA A 8 15.37 7.07 -26.58
N ARG A 9 14.24 7.70 -26.23
CA ARG A 9 13.67 8.81 -27.03
C ARG A 9 14.52 10.07 -26.94
N MET A 10 15.06 10.39 -25.76
CA MET A 10 15.91 11.56 -25.57
C MET A 10 17.23 11.43 -26.35
N GLN A 11 17.83 10.23 -26.38
CA GLN A 11 19.03 9.94 -27.17
C GLN A 11 18.84 10.23 -28.66
N GLY A 12 17.69 9.84 -29.23
CA GLY A 12 17.38 10.10 -30.64
C GLY A 12 17.25 11.59 -30.97
N ASN A 13 16.67 12.38 -30.07
CA ASN A 13 16.51 13.82 -30.26
C ASN A 13 17.82 14.60 -30.00
N VAL A 14 18.62 14.17 -29.03
CA VAL A 14 19.91 14.79 -28.70
C VAL A 14 20.95 14.55 -29.80
N ILE A 15 21.02 13.33 -30.35
CA ILE A 15 21.94 13.02 -31.46
C ILE A 15 21.59 13.80 -32.73
N ARG A 16 20.29 14.04 -33.00
CA ARG A 16 19.84 14.84 -34.14
C ARG A 16 20.10 16.34 -33.98
N GLY A 17 20.19 16.84 -32.75
CA GLY A 17 20.50 18.25 -32.45
C GLY A 17 21.99 18.55 -32.27
N LEU A 18 22.86 17.52 -32.31
CA LEU A 18 24.31 17.70 -32.22
C LEU A 18 24.87 18.21 -33.56
N PRO A 19 25.81 19.17 -33.55
CA PRO A 19 26.38 19.73 -34.76
C PRO A 19 27.20 18.69 -35.55
N SER A 20 27.22 18.84 -36.88
CA SER A 20 27.71 17.85 -37.85
C SER A 20 29.18 17.43 -37.72
N PHE A 21 29.97 18.15 -36.93
CA PHE A 21 31.37 17.83 -36.64
C PHE A 21 31.54 16.73 -35.57
N ILE A 22 30.47 16.34 -34.87
CA ILE A 22 30.52 15.28 -33.85
C ILE A 22 30.08 13.96 -34.49
N PRO A 23 30.95 12.93 -34.55
CA PRO A 23 30.54 11.62 -35.02
C PRO A 23 29.45 11.02 -34.12
N THR A 24 28.46 10.39 -34.76
CA THR A 24 27.28 9.83 -34.08
C THR A 24 27.64 8.76 -33.03
N SER A 25 28.74 8.04 -33.20
CA SER A 25 29.30 7.12 -32.20
C SER A 25 29.70 7.84 -30.92
N MET A 26 30.40 8.99 -31.03
CA MET A 26 30.82 9.80 -29.89
C MET A 26 29.63 10.44 -29.17
N GLY A 27 28.63 10.92 -29.92
CA GLY A 27 27.37 11.41 -29.35
C GLY A 27 26.62 10.35 -28.52
N ARG A 28 26.64 9.08 -28.95
CA ARG A 28 26.06 7.98 -28.17
C ARG A 28 26.79 7.75 -26.84
N PHE A 29 28.12 7.74 -26.85
CA PHE A 29 28.90 7.56 -25.61
C PHE A 29 28.70 8.72 -24.64
N LEU A 30 28.62 9.96 -25.12
CA LEU A 30 28.35 11.13 -24.28
C LEU A 30 26.98 11.07 -23.60
N VAL A 31 25.94 10.67 -24.33
CA VAL A 31 24.58 10.51 -23.75
C VAL A 31 24.55 9.39 -22.71
N ILE A 32 25.21 8.26 -22.97
CA ILE A 32 25.29 7.16 -22.01
C ILE A 32 26.05 7.61 -20.75
N GLY A 33 27.21 8.24 -20.93
CA GLY A 33 28.03 8.75 -19.84
C GLY A 33 27.30 9.77 -18.97
N SER A 34 26.62 10.74 -19.59
CA SER A 34 25.83 11.75 -18.85
C SER A 34 24.64 11.14 -18.14
N SER A 35 23.99 10.13 -18.72
CA SER A 35 22.87 9.42 -18.10
C SER A 35 23.31 8.63 -16.87
N VAL A 36 24.43 7.91 -16.96
CA VAL A 36 25.03 7.19 -15.83
C VAL A 36 25.46 8.17 -14.74
N ALA A 37 26.05 9.31 -15.12
CA ALA A 37 26.43 10.35 -14.17
C ALA A 37 25.20 10.94 -13.44
N LEU A 38 24.12 11.25 -14.17
CA LEU A 38 22.88 11.78 -13.57
C LEU A 38 22.23 10.79 -12.61
N VAL A 39 22.17 9.50 -12.98
CA VAL A 39 21.66 8.45 -12.08
C VAL A 39 22.57 8.30 -10.85
N GLY A 40 23.89 8.31 -11.05
CA GLY A 40 24.87 8.27 -9.96
C GLY A 40 24.71 9.45 -9.00
N ILE A 41 24.50 10.66 -9.53
CA ILE A 41 24.22 11.87 -8.74
C ILE A 41 22.90 11.71 -7.98
N GLN A 42 21.81 11.29 -8.64
CA GLN A 42 20.52 11.10 -7.96
C GLN A 42 20.62 10.07 -6.84
N ILE A 43 21.30 8.94 -7.08
CA ILE A 43 21.53 7.94 -6.03
C ILE A 43 22.35 8.58 -4.91
N SER A 44 23.49 9.20 -5.19
CA SER A 44 24.34 9.78 -4.15
C SER A 44 23.64 10.84 -3.30
N THR A 45 22.80 11.69 -3.90
CA THR A 45 22.11 12.77 -3.18
C THR A 45 20.91 12.26 -2.39
N HIS A 46 20.12 11.36 -2.95
CA HIS A 46 18.89 10.87 -2.33
C HIS A 46 19.10 9.62 -1.47
N PHE A 47 20.21 8.89 -1.62
CA PHE A 47 20.46 7.64 -0.89
C PHE A 47 20.35 7.84 0.63
N ARG A 48 20.87 8.94 1.17
CA ARG A 48 20.79 9.21 2.61
C ARG A 48 19.34 9.35 3.10
N GLN A 49 18.46 9.93 2.29
CA GLN A 49 17.05 10.10 2.63
C GLN A 49 16.25 8.81 2.43
N SER A 50 16.54 8.05 1.37
CA SER A 50 15.87 6.78 1.08
C SER A 50 16.41 5.59 1.88
N ASN A 51 17.57 5.75 2.54
CA ASN A 51 18.18 4.70 3.34
C ASN A 51 17.48 4.58 4.69
N HIS A 52 16.42 3.76 4.73
CA HIS A 52 15.70 3.44 5.96
C HIS A 52 16.22 2.19 6.69
N SER A 53 17.39 1.64 6.31
CA SER A 53 17.93 0.40 6.91
C SER A 53 18.16 0.47 8.42
N LYS A 54 18.47 1.65 8.95
CA LYS A 54 18.64 1.92 10.39
C LYS A 54 17.42 2.64 11.01
N SER A 55 16.42 2.91 10.19
CA SER A 55 15.18 3.60 10.53
C SER A 55 14.04 2.58 10.71
N GLY A 56 14.33 1.43 11.34
CA GLY A 56 13.34 0.39 11.64
C GLY A 56 12.13 0.86 12.48
N VAL A 57 12.17 2.12 12.89
CA VAL A 57 11.14 2.81 13.66
C VAL A 57 9.95 3.24 12.79
N VAL A 58 10.07 3.49 11.48
CA VAL A 58 8.94 4.09 10.72
C VAL A 58 7.71 3.17 10.70
N MET A 59 7.89 1.89 10.36
CA MET A 59 6.78 0.95 10.27
C MET A 59 6.23 0.56 11.65
N SER A 60 7.13 0.41 12.64
CA SER A 60 6.74 0.15 14.02
C SER A 60 5.99 1.34 14.62
N SER A 61 6.51 2.58 14.51
CA SER A 61 5.85 3.80 14.96
C SER A 61 4.50 4.02 14.29
N TYR A 62 4.39 3.70 13.00
CA TYR A 62 3.10 3.77 12.30
C TYR A 62 2.08 2.80 12.89
N GLY A 63 2.43 1.50 13.01
CA GLY A 63 1.53 0.51 13.60
C GLY A 63 1.23 0.79 15.08
N ASN A 64 2.20 1.31 15.83
CA ASN A 64 2.03 1.75 17.21
C ASN A 64 1.03 2.89 17.29
N ALA A 65 1.17 3.93 16.45
CA ALA A 65 0.23 5.05 16.42
C ALA A 65 -1.19 4.59 16.08
N LEU A 66 -1.36 3.61 15.17
CA LEU A 66 -2.67 3.01 14.90
C LEU A 66 -3.24 2.32 16.14
N LEU A 67 -2.49 1.38 16.72
CA LEU A 67 -2.95 0.57 17.86
C LEU A 67 -3.19 1.41 19.13
N ASP A 68 -2.35 2.40 19.42
CA ASP A 68 -2.40 3.17 20.66
C ASP A 68 -3.61 4.13 20.70
N THR A 69 -4.21 4.44 19.56
CA THR A 69 -5.44 5.25 19.47
C THR A 69 -6.73 4.45 19.68
N LEU A 70 -6.65 3.12 19.62
CA LEU A 70 -7.82 2.25 19.68
C LEU A 70 -8.17 1.88 21.13
N PRO A 71 -9.46 1.95 21.52
CA PRO A 71 -9.89 1.47 22.83
C PRO A 71 -9.64 -0.02 23.04
N PRO A 72 -9.65 -0.49 24.29
CA PRO A 72 -9.52 -1.92 24.60
C PRO A 72 -10.62 -2.76 23.94
N HIS A 73 -10.27 -3.99 23.53
CA HIS A 73 -11.22 -4.96 22.95
C HIS A 73 -12.02 -4.44 21.74
N SER A 74 -11.40 -3.59 20.93
CA SER A 74 -11.98 -3.06 19.71
C SER A 74 -11.59 -3.89 18.49
N VAL A 75 -12.32 -3.69 17.39
CA VAL A 75 -12.06 -4.32 16.10
C VAL A 75 -11.56 -3.28 15.12
N LEU A 76 -10.32 -3.41 14.66
CA LEU A 76 -9.73 -2.57 13.62
C LEU A 76 -9.98 -3.20 12.24
N LEU A 77 -10.64 -2.47 11.36
CA LEU A 77 -10.79 -2.81 9.96
C LEU A 77 -9.81 -2.00 9.10
N SER A 78 -8.81 -2.67 8.55
CA SER A 78 -7.81 -2.08 7.65
C SER A 78 -8.12 -2.44 6.20
N TYR A 79 -7.89 -1.50 5.27
CA TYR A 79 -8.06 -1.75 3.84
C TYR A 79 -6.74 -1.92 3.10
N THR A 80 -5.70 -1.19 3.47
CA THR A 80 -4.42 -1.20 2.75
C THR A 80 -3.46 -2.24 3.32
N ASP A 81 -2.52 -2.66 2.47
CA ASP A 81 -1.44 -3.58 2.83
C ASP A 81 -0.53 -3.02 3.93
N ILE A 82 -0.25 -1.72 3.91
CA ILE A 82 0.60 -1.06 4.91
C ILE A 82 -0.04 -1.10 6.31
N ASN A 83 -1.35 -0.87 6.40
CA ASN A 83 -2.10 -0.98 7.66
C ASN A 83 -2.15 -2.42 8.15
N TRP A 84 -2.44 -3.34 7.24
CA TRP A 84 -2.51 -4.76 7.58
C TRP A 84 -1.19 -5.31 8.10
N ASN A 85 -0.10 -5.12 7.34
CA ASN A 85 1.18 -5.75 7.64
C ASN A 85 1.88 -5.13 8.85
N SER A 86 1.81 -3.81 9.02
CA SER A 86 2.44 -3.14 10.19
C SER A 86 1.83 -3.64 11.50
N VAL A 87 0.51 -3.59 11.62
CA VAL A 87 -0.20 -4.00 12.83
C VAL A 87 -0.08 -5.50 13.05
N ARG A 88 -0.22 -6.32 11.99
CA ARG A 88 -0.06 -7.78 12.12
C ARG A 88 1.33 -8.16 12.64
N TYR A 89 2.40 -7.53 12.16
CA TYR A 89 3.74 -7.79 12.67
C TYR A 89 3.85 -7.43 14.16
N LEU A 90 3.34 -6.27 14.56
CA LEU A 90 3.36 -5.86 15.98
C LEU A 90 2.56 -6.80 16.88
N GLN A 91 1.44 -7.34 16.40
CA GLN A 91 0.61 -8.27 17.16
C GLN A 91 1.22 -9.68 17.22
N GLU A 92 1.62 -10.25 16.09
CA GLU A 92 2.07 -11.64 15.99
C GLU A 92 3.52 -11.83 16.46
N CYS A 93 4.41 -10.86 16.17
CA CYS A 93 5.83 -10.97 16.52
C CYS A 93 6.16 -10.26 17.84
N GLU A 94 5.60 -9.07 18.06
CA GLU A 94 5.91 -8.24 19.24
C GLU A 94 4.86 -8.32 20.34
N HIS A 95 3.77 -9.06 20.14
CA HIS A 95 2.68 -9.25 21.10
C HIS A 95 2.06 -7.94 21.61
N LYS A 96 2.08 -6.89 20.77
CA LYS A 96 1.51 -5.59 21.12
C LYS A 96 0.00 -5.59 20.92
N ARG A 97 -0.76 -5.17 21.93
CA ARG A 97 -2.23 -5.03 21.90
C ARG A 97 -2.95 -6.26 21.29
N PRO A 98 -2.75 -7.47 21.85
CA PRO A 98 -3.45 -8.68 21.40
C PRO A 98 -4.95 -8.63 21.75
N ASP A 99 -5.38 -7.66 22.56
CA ASP A 99 -6.78 -7.41 22.87
C ASP A 99 -7.58 -6.85 21.69
N VAL A 100 -6.91 -6.19 20.74
CA VAL A 100 -7.55 -5.58 19.57
C VAL A 100 -7.62 -6.61 18.44
N THR A 101 -8.83 -6.89 17.95
CA THR A 101 -9.00 -7.77 16.80
C THR A 101 -8.72 -6.99 15.52
N HIS A 102 -7.81 -7.48 14.69
CA HIS A 102 -7.46 -6.82 13.44
C HIS A 102 -7.93 -7.63 12.23
N LEU A 103 -8.64 -6.96 11.31
CA LEU A 103 -9.24 -7.57 10.13
C LEU A 103 -8.89 -6.80 8.86
N ASN A 104 -8.47 -7.51 7.82
CA ASN A 104 -8.21 -6.93 6.51
C ASN A 104 -9.46 -6.99 5.61
N PHE A 105 -10.01 -5.82 5.33
CA PHE A 105 -11.21 -5.66 4.50
C PHE A 105 -10.97 -5.89 3.01
N GLN A 106 -9.76 -5.59 2.51
CA GLN A 106 -9.40 -5.83 1.11
C GLN A 106 -9.33 -7.33 0.79
N LEU A 107 -9.09 -8.18 1.79
CA LEU A 107 -9.02 -9.63 1.60
C LEU A 107 -10.37 -10.33 1.74
N MET A 108 -11.35 -9.70 2.39
CA MET A 108 -12.67 -10.27 2.63
C MET A 108 -13.41 -10.76 1.35
N PRO A 109 -13.31 -10.07 0.20
CA PRO A 109 -13.89 -10.53 -1.07
C PRO A 109 -13.41 -11.90 -1.57
N TYR A 110 -12.23 -12.35 -1.15
CA TYR A 110 -11.68 -13.61 -1.64
C TYR A 110 -12.42 -14.81 -1.05
N SER A 111 -12.77 -15.78 -1.89
CA SER A 111 -13.45 -17.01 -1.47
C SER A 111 -12.72 -17.76 -0.36
N TRP A 112 -11.39 -17.74 -0.38
CA TRP A 112 -10.55 -18.41 0.60
C TRP A 112 -10.54 -17.73 1.98
N PHE A 113 -10.96 -16.46 2.07
CA PHE A 113 -11.00 -15.71 3.33
C PHE A 113 -12.02 -16.30 4.31
N SER A 114 -13.08 -16.93 3.78
CA SER A 114 -14.09 -17.63 4.58
C SER A 114 -13.51 -18.68 5.52
N ARG A 115 -12.36 -19.28 5.17
CA ARG A 115 -11.65 -20.26 6.01
C ARG A 115 -11.04 -19.66 7.27
N GLN A 116 -10.89 -18.34 7.31
CA GLN A 116 -10.32 -17.61 8.44
C GLN A 116 -11.40 -17.07 9.39
N HIS A 117 -12.69 -17.19 9.05
CA HIS A 117 -13.77 -16.66 9.89
C HIS A 117 -13.77 -17.25 11.31
N ASP A 118 -13.37 -18.51 11.46
CA ASP A 118 -13.29 -19.20 12.74
C ASP A 118 -12.24 -18.58 13.70
N LEU A 119 -11.29 -17.80 13.16
CA LEU A 119 -10.27 -17.09 13.95
C LEU A 119 -10.83 -15.83 14.63
N TYR A 120 -12.04 -15.39 14.29
CA TYR A 120 -12.62 -14.14 14.74
C TYR A 120 -13.93 -14.37 15.50
N PRO A 121 -13.86 -14.90 16.73
CA PRO A 121 -15.05 -15.15 17.53
C PRO A 121 -15.79 -13.84 17.83
N GLY A 122 -17.12 -13.87 17.70
CA GLY A 122 -17.98 -12.71 17.94
C GLY A 122 -18.17 -11.78 16.74
N ILE A 123 -17.52 -12.05 15.61
CA ILE A 123 -17.70 -11.30 14.36
C ILE A 123 -18.61 -12.08 13.41
N THR A 124 -19.70 -11.45 12.97
CA THR A 124 -20.63 -12.05 12.01
C THR A 124 -20.25 -11.63 10.59
N PHE A 125 -19.74 -12.56 9.78
CA PHE A 125 -19.36 -12.26 8.39
C PHE A 125 -20.56 -12.39 7.44
N PRO A 126 -20.78 -11.43 6.53
CA PRO A 126 -21.80 -11.52 5.50
C PRO A 126 -21.42 -12.56 4.44
N GLN A 127 -22.44 -13.13 3.79
CA GLN A 127 -22.22 -14.00 2.63
C GLN A 127 -21.67 -13.20 1.45
N LEU A 128 -20.69 -13.78 0.76
CA LEU A 128 -20.13 -13.23 -0.49
C LEU A 128 -21.21 -13.24 -1.58
N ILE A 129 -21.43 -12.08 -2.19
CA ILE A 129 -22.34 -11.92 -3.33
C ILE A 129 -21.57 -12.11 -4.65
N GLN A 130 -22.29 -12.41 -5.72
CA GLN A 130 -21.68 -12.47 -7.05
C GLN A 130 -21.26 -11.05 -7.49
N GLY A 131 -20.01 -10.90 -7.93
CA GLY A 131 -19.47 -9.60 -8.37
C GLY A 131 -18.82 -8.75 -7.28
N VAL A 132 -18.53 -9.29 -6.09
CA VAL A 132 -17.61 -8.62 -5.15
C VAL A 132 -16.23 -8.56 -5.79
N SER A 133 -15.64 -7.35 -5.77
CA SER A 133 -14.27 -7.11 -6.20
C SER A 133 -13.45 -6.62 -5.02
N THR A 134 -12.13 -6.74 -5.14
CA THR A 134 -11.16 -6.10 -4.24
C THR A 134 -10.88 -4.65 -4.63
N GLU A 135 -11.49 -4.17 -5.72
CA GLU A 135 -11.37 -2.78 -6.15
C GLU A 135 -12.17 -1.85 -5.22
N ARG A 136 -11.46 -0.84 -4.73
CA ARG A 136 -12.01 0.22 -3.88
C ARG A 136 -13.09 0.98 -4.68
N GLY A 137 -14.28 1.14 -4.10
CA GLY A 137 -15.39 1.85 -4.73
C GLY A 137 -16.17 1.03 -5.77
N SER A 138 -15.85 -0.26 -5.93
CA SER A 138 -16.72 -1.14 -6.70
C SER A 138 -18.05 -1.35 -5.94
N LYS A 139 -19.17 -1.37 -6.66
CA LYS A 139 -20.51 -1.58 -6.05
C LYS A 139 -20.59 -2.86 -5.22
N GLY A 140 -19.91 -3.92 -5.65
CA GLY A 140 -19.86 -5.20 -4.93
C GLY A 140 -19.12 -5.08 -3.59
N PHE A 141 -17.99 -4.36 -3.58
CA PHE A 141 -17.23 -4.09 -2.36
C PHE A 141 -18.01 -3.21 -1.37
N GLU A 142 -18.64 -2.14 -1.86
CA GLU A 142 -19.46 -1.26 -1.03
C GLU A 142 -20.64 -2.00 -0.38
N GLN A 143 -21.29 -2.89 -1.12
CA GLN A 143 -22.36 -3.72 -0.58
C GLN A 143 -21.86 -4.69 0.48
N LEU A 144 -20.69 -5.31 0.27
CA LEU A 144 -20.06 -6.17 1.26
C LEU A 144 -19.72 -5.39 2.54
N MET A 145 -19.08 -4.23 2.39
CA MET A 145 -18.73 -3.33 3.49
C MET A 145 -19.97 -2.91 4.28
N ARG A 146 -21.00 -2.44 3.58
CA ARG A 146 -22.26 -2.03 4.20
C ARG A 146 -22.89 -3.19 4.98
N ARG A 147 -22.94 -4.40 4.41
CA ARG A 147 -23.51 -5.56 5.10
C ARG A 147 -22.71 -5.95 6.34
N PHE A 148 -21.39 -5.97 6.23
CA PHE A 148 -20.52 -6.27 7.37
C PHE A 148 -20.71 -5.28 8.52
N VAL A 149 -20.69 -3.98 8.22
CA VAL A 149 -20.90 -2.93 9.23
C VAL A 149 -22.29 -3.06 9.84
N MET A 150 -23.35 -3.17 9.03
CA MET A 150 -24.72 -3.27 9.54
C MET A 150 -24.95 -4.50 10.43
N GLN A 151 -24.28 -5.62 10.16
CA GLN A 151 -24.38 -6.84 10.97
C GLN A 151 -23.67 -6.75 12.32
N ASN A 152 -22.68 -5.88 12.44
CA ASN A 152 -21.76 -5.88 13.57
C ASN A 152 -21.74 -4.54 14.35
N MET A 153 -22.29 -3.46 13.81
CA MET A 153 -22.17 -2.11 14.36
C MET A 153 -22.69 -1.93 15.79
N TYR A 154 -23.65 -2.76 16.20
CA TYR A 154 -24.20 -2.75 17.57
C TYR A 154 -23.57 -3.80 18.49
N ALA A 155 -22.86 -4.77 17.93
CA ALA A 155 -22.30 -5.90 18.67
C ALA A 155 -20.84 -5.67 19.07
N ILE A 156 -20.08 -4.92 18.27
CA ILE A 156 -18.64 -4.72 18.46
C ILE A 156 -18.23 -3.25 18.29
N ASN A 157 -17.23 -2.84 19.07
CA ASN A 157 -16.61 -1.52 18.96
C ASN A 157 -15.66 -1.50 17.76
N MET A 158 -16.19 -1.13 16.60
CA MET A 158 -15.50 -1.23 15.32
C MET A 158 -14.91 0.12 14.88
N TYR A 159 -13.65 0.09 14.46
CA TYR A 159 -12.91 1.23 13.94
C TYR A 159 -12.50 0.96 12.50
N LEU A 160 -12.95 1.82 11.59
CA LEU A 160 -12.72 1.69 10.17
C LEU A 160 -11.61 2.64 9.73
N ASP A 161 -10.60 2.10 9.04
CA ASP A 161 -9.61 2.91 8.34
C ASP A 161 -10.30 3.76 7.25
N LEU A 162 -10.05 5.07 7.26
CA LEU A 162 -10.64 6.01 6.31
C LEU A 162 -10.27 5.68 4.85
N HIS A 163 -9.15 5.01 4.62
CA HIS A 163 -8.78 4.52 3.29
C HIS A 163 -9.72 3.44 2.76
N ALA A 164 -10.52 2.80 3.62
CA ALA A 164 -11.55 1.85 3.21
C ALA A 164 -12.78 2.54 2.58
N VAL A 165 -13.05 3.80 2.93
CA VAL A 165 -14.26 4.52 2.49
C VAL A 165 -13.98 5.36 1.26
N VAL A 166 -14.78 5.23 0.21
CA VAL A 166 -14.78 6.18 -0.91
C VAL A 166 -15.78 7.28 -0.59
N CYS A 167 -15.30 8.45 -0.17
CA CYS A 167 -16.13 9.64 -0.18
C CYS A 167 -16.27 10.10 -1.62
N HIS A 168 -17.40 9.76 -2.26
CA HIS A 168 -17.87 10.57 -3.38
C HIS A 168 -18.31 11.92 -2.79
N MET A 169 -17.45 12.93 -2.91
CA MET A 169 -17.87 14.32 -2.77
C MET A 169 -18.76 14.64 -3.97
N THR A 170 -20.07 14.50 -3.81
CA THR A 170 -21.10 15.01 -4.71
C THR A 170 -21.99 15.95 -3.96
#